data_AF-A0A561U929-F1
#
_entry.id   AF-A0A561U929-F1
#
_cell.length_a   1.000
_cell.length_b   1.000
_cell.length_c   1.000
_cell.angle_alpha   90.00
_cell.angle_beta   90.00
_cell.angle_gamma   90.00
#
_symmetry.space_group_name_H-M   'P 1'
#
loop_
_entity.id
_entity.type
_entity.pdbx_description
1 polymer ?
#
loop_
_entity_poly.entity_id
_entity_poly.type
_entity_poly.pdbx_seq_one_letter_code
_entity_poly.pdbx_strand_id
1 'polypeptide(L)'
;MLIKPHSLFMNNTEHRSALVVADTSGRIAHFNDDAELLFGHTADDAHGASLDLIVPPEHRQAHWEGFHRAMRTARAGLEGTAIHLPVICGDGEIRVFPGVFGVLRDPFGNAVGAVATYAPAHQDAQPFTPLGEPAQQERPGAG
;
A
#
# COMPACT_ATOMS: atom_id res chain seq x y z
N MET A 1 39.37 -33.49 20.75
CA MET A 1 38.11 -32.72 20.84
C MET A 1 38.26 -31.50 19.93
N LEU A 2 37.70 -31.56 18.72
CA LEU A 2 37.70 -30.46 17.76
C LEU A 2 36.24 -30.25 17.33
N ILE A 3 35.62 -29.18 17.82
CA ILE A 3 34.24 -28.84 17.48
C ILE A 3 34.31 -28.05 16.16
N LYS A 4 33.76 -28.62 15.09
CA LYS A 4 33.57 -27.91 13.80
C LYS A 4 32.62 -26.73 14.05
N PRO A 5 32.89 -25.53 13.51
CA PRO A 5 31.96 -24.43 13.60
C PRO A 5 30.68 -24.79 12.83
N HIS A 6 29.55 -24.72 13.54
CA HIS A 6 28.22 -24.76 12.95
C HIS A 6 28.14 -23.58 11.95
N SER A 7 27.95 -23.86 10.67
CA SER A 7 27.52 -22.85 9.71
C SER A 7 26.18 -22.33 10.20
N LEU A 8 26.18 -21.16 10.83
CA LEU A 8 24.99 -20.37 11.04
C LEU A 8 24.50 -20.01 9.63
N PHE A 9 23.39 -20.62 9.22
CA PHE A 9 22.63 -20.16 8.06
C PHE A 9 22.28 -18.70 8.35
N MET A 10 23.00 -17.76 7.72
CA MET A 10 22.51 -16.42 7.55
C MET A 10 21.31 -16.54 6.62
N ASN A 11 20.12 -16.67 7.20
CA ASN A 11 18.89 -16.30 6.52
C ASN A 11 18.99 -14.79 6.29
N ASN A 12 19.67 -14.41 5.21
CA ASN A 12 19.55 -13.10 4.60
C ASN A 12 18.18 -13.06 3.91
N THR A 13 17.10 -13.12 4.70
CA THR A 13 15.78 -12.70 4.24
C THR A 13 15.91 -11.20 4.08
N GLU A 14 16.31 -10.76 2.88
CA GLU A 14 16.24 -9.35 2.52
C GLU A 14 14.78 -8.91 2.72
N HIS A 15 14.56 -8.00 3.67
CA HIS A 15 13.29 -7.30 3.84
C HIS A 15 13.15 -6.28 2.71
N ARG A 16 12.90 -6.79 1.50
CA ARG A 16 12.59 -5.99 0.31
C ARG A 16 11.11 -5.61 0.32
N SER A 17 10.80 -4.36 -0.03
CA SER A 17 9.45 -3.83 0.03
C SER A 17 9.22 -2.91 -1.16
N ALA A 18 8.11 -3.13 -1.85
CA ALA A 18 7.69 -2.29 -2.96
C ALA A 18 7.30 -0.91 -2.42
N LEU A 19 7.86 0.15 -3.00
CA LEU A 19 7.63 1.54 -2.65
C LEU A 19 7.03 2.27 -3.86
N VAL A 20 5.89 2.92 -3.63
CA VAL A 20 5.23 3.79 -4.60
C VAL A 20 5.05 5.17 -3.97
N VAL A 21 5.49 6.21 -4.67
CA VAL A 21 5.26 7.61 -4.29
C VAL A 21 4.49 8.29 -5.40
N ALA A 22 3.46 9.05 -5.03
CA ALA A 22 2.69 9.86 -5.97
C ALA A 22 2.66 11.33 -5.56
N ASP A 23 2.65 12.22 -6.55
CA ASP A 23 2.46 13.66 -6.35
C ASP A 23 1.01 14.00 -5.94
N THR A 24 0.71 15.27 -5.71
CA THR A 24 -0.64 15.72 -5.31
C THR A 24 -1.74 15.50 -6.37
N SER A 25 -1.37 15.22 -7.62
CA SER A 25 -2.29 14.89 -8.70
C SER A 25 -2.48 13.39 -8.87
N GLY A 26 -1.81 12.57 -8.04
CA GLY A 26 -1.81 11.12 -8.12
C GLY A 26 -1.03 10.59 -9.32
N ARG A 27 -0.03 11.34 -9.80
CA ARG A 27 0.96 10.81 -10.73
C ARG A 27 2.11 10.18 -9.97
N ILE A 28 2.53 8.99 -10.38
CA ILE A 28 3.62 8.27 -9.74
C ILE A 28 4.92 9.03 -9.99
N ALA A 29 5.56 9.46 -8.91
CA ALA A 29 6.85 10.14 -8.90
C ALA A 29 8.02 9.19 -8.59
N HIS A 30 7.75 8.07 -7.91
CA HIS A 30 8.75 7.05 -7.63
C HIS A 30 8.12 5.65 -7.58
N PHE A 31 8.85 4.69 -8.12
CA PHE A 31 8.48 3.29 -8.22
C PHE A 31 9.79 2.48 -8.19
N ASN A 32 10.06 1.77 -7.09
CA ASN A 32 11.36 1.10 -6.91
C ASN A 32 11.39 -0.30 -7.57
N ASP A 33 12.59 -0.88 -7.67
CA ASP A 33 12.83 -2.20 -8.25
C ASP A 33 11.96 -3.30 -7.61
N ASP A 34 11.70 -3.20 -6.31
CA ASP A 34 10.83 -4.15 -5.59
C ASP A 34 9.35 -4.00 -6.02
N ALA A 35 8.90 -2.79 -6.36
CA ALA A 35 7.57 -2.56 -6.92
C ALA A 35 7.46 -3.07 -8.36
N GLU A 36 8.52 -2.94 -9.15
CA GLU A 36 8.58 -3.55 -10.48
C GLU A 36 8.46 -5.06 -10.39
N LEU A 37 9.23 -5.68 -9.49
CA LEU A 37 9.17 -7.12 -9.28
C LEU A 37 7.81 -7.58 -8.75
N LEU A 38 7.22 -6.84 -7.82
CA LEU A 38 5.99 -7.25 -7.14
C LEU A 38 4.75 -7.08 -8.03
N PHE A 39 4.68 -5.99 -8.80
CA PHE A 39 3.51 -5.65 -9.61
C PHE A 39 3.66 -5.97 -11.09
N GLY A 40 4.88 -6.18 -11.59
CA GLY A 40 5.14 -6.51 -12.99
C GLY A 40 5.01 -5.33 -13.95
N HIS A 41 5.00 -4.09 -13.45
CA HIS A 41 5.10 -2.86 -14.25
C HIS A 41 6.55 -2.36 -14.21
N THR A 42 7.05 -1.75 -15.28
CA THR A 42 8.38 -1.13 -15.23
C THR A 42 8.32 0.26 -14.58
N ALA A 43 9.42 0.73 -14.02
CA ALA A 43 9.55 2.09 -13.50
C ALA A 43 9.36 3.14 -14.61
N ASP A 44 9.77 2.81 -15.84
CA ASP A 44 9.56 3.66 -17.02
C ASP A 44 8.07 3.78 -17.39
N ASP A 45 7.31 2.69 -17.30
CA ASP A 45 5.86 2.70 -17.50
C ASP A 45 5.14 3.46 -16.36
N ALA A 46 5.66 3.32 -15.14
CA ALA A 46 5.06 3.90 -13.95
C ALA A 46 5.32 5.40 -13.83
N HIS A 47 6.52 5.88 -14.14
CA HIS A 47 6.90 7.27 -13.89
C HIS A 47 6.02 8.26 -14.68
N GLY A 48 5.32 9.13 -13.95
CA GLY A 48 4.38 10.11 -14.50
C GLY A 48 3.00 9.54 -14.84
N ALA A 49 2.82 8.21 -14.81
CA ALA A 49 1.53 7.57 -14.98
C ALA A 49 0.60 7.82 -13.79
N SER A 50 -0.71 7.67 -14.04
CA SER A 50 -1.73 7.73 -12.99
C SER A 50 -1.60 6.54 -12.03
N LEU A 51 -1.96 6.72 -10.76
CA LEU A 51 -2.14 5.62 -9.80
C LEU A 51 -3.11 4.53 -10.30
N ASP A 52 -3.98 4.83 -11.27
CA ASP A 52 -4.82 3.85 -11.97
C ASP A 52 -4.04 2.68 -12.60
N LEU A 53 -2.73 2.84 -12.81
CA LEU A 53 -1.82 1.77 -13.26
C LEU A 53 -1.83 0.57 -12.32
N ILE A 54 -1.92 0.83 -11.01
CA ILE A 54 -1.90 -0.20 -9.97
C ILE A 54 -3.24 -0.32 -9.23
N VAL A 55 -4.15 0.65 -9.37
CA VAL A 55 -5.48 0.61 -8.74
C VAL A 55 -6.50 -0.08 -9.66
N PRO A 56 -7.10 -1.21 -9.22
CA PRO A 56 -8.11 -1.93 -10.00
C PRO A 56 -9.32 -1.04 -10.37
N PRO A 57 -9.88 -1.15 -11.58
CA PRO A 57 -10.98 -0.32 -12.06
C PRO A 57 -12.16 -0.17 -11.10
N GLU A 58 -12.58 -1.26 -10.45
CA GLU A 58 -13.68 -1.33 -9.50
C GLU A 58 -13.42 -0.54 -8.19
N HIS A 59 -12.16 -0.29 -7.86
CA HIS A 59 -11.74 0.43 -6.66
C HIS A 59 -11.36 1.89 -6.92
N ARG A 60 -11.21 2.31 -8.18
CA ARG A 60 -10.73 3.66 -8.56
C ARG A 60 -11.57 4.78 -7.97
N GLN A 61 -12.90 4.67 -7.99
CA GLN A 61 -13.76 5.72 -7.45
C GLN A 61 -13.50 5.97 -5.96
N ALA A 62 -13.56 4.91 -5.15
CA ALA A 62 -13.32 5.01 -3.71
C ALA A 62 -11.87 5.44 -3.40
N HIS A 63 -10.89 4.94 -4.16
CA HIS A 63 -9.50 5.34 -4.06
C HIS A 63 -9.33 6.85 -4.30
N TRP A 64 -9.85 7.39 -5.41
CA TRP A 64 -9.69 8.79 -5.77
C TRP A 64 -10.44 9.74 -4.83
N GLU A 65 -11.63 9.37 -4.36
CA GLU A 65 -12.33 10.12 -3.30
C GLU A 65 -11.50 10.19 -2.01
N GLY A 66 -10.88 9.08 -1.62
CA GLY A 66 -9.93 8.99 -0.53
C GLY A 66 -8.71 9.89 -0.73
N PHE A 67 -8.07 9.76 -1.89
CA PHE A 67 -6.87 10.48 -2.28
C PHE A 67 -7.10 11.99 -2.31
N HIS A 68 -8.15 12.46 -2.98
CA HIS A 68 -8.46 13.89 -3.11
C HIS A 68 -8.78 14.51 -1.74
N ARG A 69 -9.50 13.78 -0.89
CA ARG A 69 -9.74 14.20 0.50
C ARG A 69 -8.43 14.27 1.29
N ALA A 70 -7.53 13.30 1.11
CA ALA A 70 -6.23 13.29 1.75
C ALA A 70 -5.37 14.47 1.27
N MET A 71 -5.34 14.79 -0.02
CA MET A 71 -4.58 15.93 -0.53
C MET A 71 -5.11 17.27 -0.02
N ARG A 72 -6.43 17.44 0.12
CA ARG A 72 -7.01 18.68 0.68
C ARG A 72 -6.84 18.84 2.18
N THR A 73 -7.00 17.76 2.94
CA THR A 73 -6.98 17.82 4.42
C THR A 73 -5.60 17.48 5.00
N ALA A 74 -4.70 17.07 4.13
CA ALA A 74 -3.43 16.42 4.41
C ALA A 74 -3.54 15.14 5.25
N ARG A 75 -4.75 14.63 5.58
CA ARG A 75 -4.97 13.47 6.45
C ARG A 75 -5.60 12.32 5.69
N ALA A 76 -5.13 11.10 5.92
CA ALA A 76 -5.82 9.88 5.49
C ALA A 76 -6.32 9.07 6.70
N GLY A 77 -7.52 8.50 6.59
CA GLY A 77 -8.18 7.82 7.71
C GLY A 77 -7.49 6.52 8.14
N LEU A 78 -6.82 5.82 7.21
CA LEU A 78 -6.09 4.57 7.45
C LEU A 78 -4.57 4.77 7.36
N GLU A 79 -4.10 6.01 7.49
CA GLU A 79 -2.69 6.34 7.43
C GLU A 79 -1.88 5.53 8.45
N GLY A 80 -0.81 4.88 7.97
CA GLY A 80 0.07 4.03 8.79
C GLY A 80 -0.56 2.72 9.28
N THR A 81 -1.82 2.42 8.94
CA THR A 81 -2.48 1.16 9.29
C THR A 81 -2.19 0.11 8.21
N ALA A 82 -1.67 -1.05 8.61
CA ALA A 82 -1.43 -2.16 7.71
C ALA A 82 -2.77 -2.74 7.22
N ILE A 83 -2.96 -2.74 5.90
CA ILE A 83 -4.16 -3.23 5.24
C ILE A 83 -3.80 -4.07 4.01
N HIS A 84 -4.75 -4.89 3.57
CA HIS A 84 -4.63 -5.67 2.35
C HIS A 84 -5.14 -4.85 1.17
N LEU A 85 -4.24 -4.46 0.26
CA LEU A 85 -4.51 -3.59 -0.88
C LEU A 85 -4.60 -4.41 -2.17
N PRO A 86 -5.73 -4.36 -2.90
CA PRO A 86 -5.82 -4.97 -4.21
C PRO A 86 -5.05 -4.13 -5.23
N VAL A 87 -4.24 -4.79 -6.05
CA VAL A 87 -3.39 -4.19 -7.08
C VAL A 87 -3.60 -4.91 -8.40
N ILE A 88 -3.84 -4.16 -9.48
CA ILE A 88 -3.82 -4.70 -10.84
C ILE A 88 -2.36 -4.75 -11.33
N CYS A 89 -1.89 -5.96 -11.61
CA CYS A 89 -0.50 -6.23 -12.02
C CYS A 89 -0.32 -6.02 -13.54
N GLY A 90 0.92 -5.99 -14.01
CA GLY A 90 1.27 -5.79 -15.43
C GLY A 90 0.74 -6.89 -16.37
N ASP A 91 0.40 -8.07 -15.83
CA ASP A 91 -0.29 -9.14 -16.57
C ASP A 91 -1.82 -8.98 -16.62
N GLY A 92 -2.36 -7.96 -15.95
CA GLY A 92 -3.80 -7.67 -15.85
C GLY A 92 -4.51 -8.39 -14.71
N GLU A 93 -3.83 -9.28 -13.98
CA GLU A 93 -4.42 -9.98 -12.84
C GLU A 93 -4.43 -9.10 -11.58
N ILE A 94 -5.50 -9.21 -10.79
CA ILE A 94 -5.61 -8.50 -9.52
C ILE A 94 -5.05 -9.38 -8.41
N ARG A 95 -4.06 -8.85 -7.68
CA ARG A 95 -3.44 -9.52 -6.53
C ARG A 95 -3.52 -8.63 -5.30
N VAL A 96 -3.60 -9.26 -4.14
CA VAL A 96 -3.77 -8.54 -2.87
C VAL A 96 -2.46 -8.58 -2.10
N PHE A 97 -1.96 -7.41 -1.73
CA PHE A 97 -0.71 -7.26 -1.00
C PHE A 97 -0.93 -6.56 0.34
N PRO A 98 -0.30 -7.03 1.44
CA PRO A 98 -0.23 -6.25 2.65
C PRO A 98 0.58 -4.97 2.40
N GLY A 99 0.03 -3.83 2.81
CA GLY A 99 0.69 -2.55 2.66
C GLY A 99 0.23 -1.50 3.67
N VAL A 100 1.02 -0.44 3.78
CA VAL A 100 0.69 0.77 4.52
C VAL A 100 0.82 1.96 3.58
N PHE A 101 0.00 2.98 3.79
CA PHE A 101 0.10 4.23 3.04
C PHE A 101 0.00 5.43 3.96
N GLY A 102 0.44 6.58 3.49
CA GLY A 102 0.38 7.83 4.23
C GLY A 102 0.49 9.05 3.33
N VAL A 103 0.20 10.21 3.92
CA VAL A 103 0.26 11.50 3.22
C VAL A 103 1.63 12.11 3.47
N LEU A 104 2.34 12.42 2.38
CA LEU A 104 3.58 13.19 2.46
C LEU A 104 3.23 14.66 2.69
N ARG A 105 3.94 15.30 3.61
CA ARG A 105 3.69 16.68 4.02
C ARG A 105 4.94 17.53 3.94
N ASP A 106 4.77 18.80 3.58
CA ASP A 106 5.81 19.81 3.76
C ASP A 106 5.97 20.21 5.25
N PRO A 107 6.99 21.00 5.61
CA PRO A 107 7.17 21.49 6.98
C PRO A 107 6.04 22.39 7.50
N PHE A 108 5.16 22.90 6.63
CA PHE A 108 3.99 23.69 7.00
C PHE A 108 2.73 22.82 7.21
N GLY A 109 2.84 21.52 6.95
CA GLY A 109 1.76 20.55 7.13
C GLY A 109 0.86 20.38 5.91
N ASN A 110 1.16 21.01 4.77
CA ASN A 110 0.40 20.85 3.53
C ASN A 110 0.72 19.50 2.89
N ALA A 111 -0.27 18.86 2.27
CA ALA A 111 -0.03 17.65 1.49
C ALA A 111 0.82 17.97 0.26
N VAL A 112 1.87 17.19 0.04
CA VAL A 112 2.72 17.26 -1.16
C VAL A 112 2.68 15.96 -1.98
N GLY A 113 1.98 14.94 -1.49
CA GLY A 113 1.81 13.67 -2.17
C GLY A 113 1.39 12.56 -1.24
N ALA A 114 1.51 11.33 -1.72
CA ALA A 114 1.26 10.13 -0.94
C ALA A 114 2.41 9.13 -1.11
N VAL A 115 2.60 8.28 -0.11
CA VAL A 115 3.54 7.16 -0.15
C VAL A 115 2.81 5.89 0.25
N ALA A 116 3.11 4.79 -0.43
CA ALA A 116 2.64 3.47 -0.08
C ALA A 116 3.80 2.47 -0.13
N THR A 117 3.86 1.59 0.87
CA THR A 117 4.78 0.45 0.89
C THR A 117 4.01 -0.84 0.93
N TYR A 118 4.46 -1.84 0.18
CA TYR A 118 3.84 -3.15 0.09
C TYR A 118 4.87 -4.24 0.35
N ALA A 119 4.44 -5.31 1.00
CA ALA A 119 5.24 -6.51 1.16
C ALA A 119 4.67 -7.64 0.28
N PRO A 120 5.52 -8.59 -0.15
CA PRO A 120 5.05 -9.82 -0.76
C PRO A 120 4.04 -10.52 0.17
N ALA A 121 3.01 -11.14 -0.40
CA ALA A 121 2.13 -12.00 0.37
C ALA A 121 2.94 -13.17 0.95
N HIS A 122 3.09 -13.23 2.27
CA HIS A 122 3.63 -14.39 2.97
C HIS A 122 2.49 -15.38 3.30
N GLN A 123 2.77 -16.67 3.36
CA GLN A 123 1.76 -17.72 3.64
C GLN A 123 1.05 -17.54 4.99
N ASP A 124 1.62 -16.75 5.91
CA ASP A 124 1.06 -16.43 7.22
C ASP A 124 0.22 -15.13 7.24
N ALA A 125 0.06 -14.47 6.08
CA ALA A 125 -0.76 -13.27 5.99
C ALA A 125 -2.24 -13.63 6.24
N GLN A 126 -2.82 -13.06 7.29
CA GLN A 126 -4.23 -13.24 7.63
C GLN A 126 -5.10 -12.81 6.43
N PRO A 127 -6.11 -13.60 6.04
CA PRO A 127 -7.02 -13.21 4.95
C PRO A 127 -7.69 -11.86 5.26
N PHE A 128 -8.14 -11.20 4.20
CA PHE A 128 -8.89 -9.94 4.28
C PHE A 128 -10.00 -10.02 5.34
N THR A 129 -9.87 -9.23 6.40
CA THR A 129 -10.98 -8.88 7.28
C THR A 129 -11.53 -7.56 6.75
N PRO A 130 -12.67 -7.55 6.02
CA PRO A 130 -13.30 -6.31 5.65
C PRO A 130 -13.51 -5.47 6.92
N LEU A 131 -13.15 -4.19 6.87
CA LEU A 131 -13.63 -3.24 7.87
C LEU A 131 -15.15 -3.26 7.77
N GLY A 132 -15.79 -3.96 8.70
CA GLY A 132 -17.25 -4.05 8.76
C GLY A 132 -17.84 -2.64 8.76
N GLU A 133 -18.98 -2.49 8.09
CA GLU A 133 -19.87 -1.35 8.26
C GLU A 133 -19.92 -0.95 9.75
N PRO A 134 -19.96 0.35 10.07
CA PRO A 134 -19.96 0.79 11.46
C PRO A 134 -21.07 0.05 12.19
N ALA A 135 -20.69 -0.72 13.22
CA ALA A 135 -21.61 -1.45 14.06
C ALA A 135 -22.77 -0.51 14.40
N GLN A 136 -23.96 -0.82 13.89
CA GLN A 136 -25.19 -0.18 14.33
C GLN A 136 -25.27 -0.47 15.82
N GLN A 137 -24.86 0.51 16.61
CA GLN A 137 -24.95 0.44 18.04
C GLN A 137 -26.43 0.49 18.38
N GLU A 138 -27.01 -0.68 18.64
CA GLU A 138 -28.33 -0.83 19.21
C GLU A 138 -28.39 0.04 20.47
N ARG A 139 -29.15 1.13 20.39
CA ARG A 139 -29.46 1.96 21.56
C ARG A 139 -30.31 1.11 22.50
N PRO A 140 -29.92 0.91 23.77
CA PRO A 140 -30.80 0.26 24.72
C PRO A 140 -31.97 1.18 25.08
N GLY A 141 -33.19 0.67 24.87
CA GLY A 141 -34.42 0.93 25.63
C GLY A 141 -34.87 2.38 25.83
N ALA A 142 -35.95 2.76 25.15
CA ALA A 142 -36.96 3.63 25.76
C ALA A 142 -38.06 2.72 26.34
N GLY A 143 -38.16 2.69 27.67
CA GLY A 143 -39.36 2.24 28.36
C GLY A 143 -40.44 3.30 28.33
#